data_AF-A0AAV7BLK7-F1
#
_entry.id   AF-A0AAV7BLK7-F1
#
_cell.length_a   1.000
_cell.length_b   1.000
_cell.length_c   1.000
_cell.angle_alpha   90.00
_cell.angle_beta   90.00
_cell.angle_gamma   90.00
#
_symmetry.space_group_name_H-M   'P 1'
#
loop_
_entity.id
_entity.type
_entity.pdbx_description
1 polymer ?
#
loop_
_entity_poly.entity_id
_entity_poly.type
_entity_poly.pdbx_seq_one_letter_code
_entity_poly.pdbx_strand_id
1 'polypeptide(L)'
;MNLYDFPSLAESTGSQSPTSFEDDMDYDEDMKLCSPLGRPKRKRVITYAQRQAANIRERKRMFNLNEAFDLLRKKVPTFAYEKRLSRIETLRLAIVYISFMTELLNSPGKKN
;
A
#
# COMPACT_ATOMS: atom_id res chain seq x y z
N MET A 1 1.37 17.58 -25.18
CA MET A 1 2.30 18.52 -24.53
C MET A 1 3.46 17.70 -23.99
N ASN A 2 4.59 17.69 -24.69
CA ASN A 2 5.78 16.97 -24.27
C ASN A 2 6.53 17.82 -23.25
N LEU A 3 6.85 17.22 -22.10
CA LEU A 3 7.44 17.88 -20.94
C LEU A 3 8.98 17.91 -20.99
N TYR A 4 9.57 18.06 -22.19
CA TYR A 4 11.02 18.16 -22.36
C TYR A 4 11.37 19.01 -23.57
N ASP A 5 11.11 20.31 -23.47
CA ASP A 5 11.86 21.29 -24.23
C ASP A 5 11.92 22.59 -23.40
N PHE A 6 13.04 22.84 -22.74
CA PHE A 6 13.32 24.10 -22.06
C PHE A 6 14.76 24.53 -22.37
N PRO A 7 15.00 25.81 -22.71
CA PRO A 7 16.17 26.20 -23.48
C PRO A 7 17.46 26.20 -22.67
N SER A 8 18.54 25.75 -23.32
CA SER A 8 19.93 25.96 -22.88
C SER A 8 20.22 27.46 -22.77
N LEU A 9 20.63 27.91 -21.59
CA LEU A 9 21.22 29.22 -21.36
C LEU A 9 22.64 29.02 -20.84
N ALA A 10 23.57 29.51 -21.66
CA ALA A 10 25.00 29.45 -21.44
C ALA A 10 25.47 30.40 -20.33
N GLU A 11 26.54 29.93 -19.69
CA GLU A 11 27.69 30.65 -19.12
C GLU A 11 27.57 31.62 -17.93
N SER A 12 28.45 31.31 -16.97
CA SER A 12 29.24 32.22 -16.13
C SER A 12 28.53 32.96 -15.00
N THR A 13 28.63 32.39 -13.79
CA THR A 13 29.25 33.10 -12.66
C THR A 13 29.96 32.08 -11.77
N GLY A 14 31.26 32.27 -11.58
CA GLY A 14 32.02 31.55 -10.56
C GLY A 14 31.62 32.03 -9.17
N SER A 15 31.18 31.10 -8.33
CA SER A 15 31.35 31.14 -6.88
C SER A 15 31.06 29.75 -6.31
N GLN A 16 32.11 28.95 -6.11
CA GLN A 16 32.02 27.79 -5.23
C GLN A 16 32.50 28.24 -3.86
N SER A 17 31.56 28.39 -2.94
CA SER A 17 31.82 28.34 -1.51
C SER A 17 31.01 27.16 -0.96
N PRO A 18 31.64 26.08 -0.49
CA PRO A 18 30.91 25.02 0.19
C PRO A 18 30.55 25.54 1.58
N THR A 19 29.30 25.94 1.75
CA THR A 19 28.72 26.14 3.09
C THR A 19 28.51 24.76 3.71
N SER A 20 29.38 24.43 4.67
CA SER A 20 29.04 23.72 5.92
C SER A 20 27.85 22.76 5.83
N PHE A 21 28.14 21.50 5.52
CA PHE A 21 27.28 20.37 5.89
C PHE A 21 28.11 19.50 6.83
N GLU A 22 28.19 19.93 8.08
CA GLU A 22 28.61 19.09 9.19
C GLU A 22 27.47 18.10 9.42
N ASP A 23 27.49 16.96 8.72
CA ASP A 23 26.68 15.82 9.11
C ASP A 23 27.43 15.06 10.21
N ASP A 24 26.83 15.13 11.40
CA ASP A 24 27.26 14.58 12.68
C ASP A 24 27.84 13.16 12.60
N MET A 25 29.09 13.02 13.05
CA MET A 25 29.76 11.75 13.30
C MET A 25 29.17 11.06 14.54
N ASP A 26 28.38 10.00 14.34
CA ASP A 26 27.91 9.11 15.41
C ASP A 26 29.01 8.09 15.77
N TYR A 27 29.89 8.46 16.70
CA TYR A 27 30.85 7.54 17.31
C TYR A 27 30.11 6.61 18.27
N ASP A 28 29.89 5.35 17.86
CA ASP A 28 29.35 4.28 18.69
C ASP A 28 30.45 3.73 19.63
N GLU A 29 30.68 4.38 20.77
CA GLU A 29 31.59 3.90 21.81
C GLU A 29 30.84 3.02 22.83
N ASP A 30 30.50 1.80 22.42
CA ASP A 30 29.85 0.82 23.29
C ASP A 30 30.88 0.10 24.19
N MET A 31 31.22 0.77 25.29
CA MET A 31 31.87 0.21 26.48
C MET A 31 31.00 -0.92 27.07
N LYS A 32 31.41 -2.18 26.89
CA LYS A 32 30.84 -3.35 27.56
C LYS A 32 31.08 -3.28 29.08
N LEU A 33 30.02 -3.08 29.87
CA LEU A 33 29.98 -3.61 31.24
C LEU A 33 28.57 -4.00 31.70
N CYS A 34 28.51 -5.09 32.45
CA CYS A 34 27.33 -5.87 32.85
C CYS A 34 26.48 -5.20 33.94
N SER A 35 25.14 -5.34 33.90
CA SER A 35 24.27 -5.38 35.10
C SER A 35 22.86 -5.95 34.78
N PRO A 36 22.35 -6.95 35.54
CA PRO A 36 21.05 -7.57 35.30
C PRO A 36 19.98 -7.15 36.33
N LEU A 37 19.71 -5.86 36.54
CA LEU A 37 18.63 -5.44 37.44
C LEU A 37 17.91 -4.18 36.92
N GLY A 38 16.62 -4.33 36.61
CA GLY A 38 15.64 -3.23 36.57
C GLY A 38 15.79 -2.18 35.47
N ARG A 39 15.62 -2.53 34.19
CA ARG A 39 15.49 -1.51 33.14
C ARG A 39 14.08 -0.91 33.17
N PRO A 40 13.91 0.42 33.39
CA PRO A 40 12.61 1.06 33.24
C PRO A 40 12.10 0.79 31.83
N LYS A 41 10.78 0.54 31.68
CA LYS A 41 10.13 0.30 30.38
C LYS A 41 10.28 1.56 29.50
N ARG A 42 11.43 1.71 28.86
CA ARG A 42 11.65 2.69 27.79
C ARG A 42 10.56 2.42 26.77
N LYS A 43 9.63 3.35 26.62
CA LYS A 43 8.66 3.34 25.53
C LYS A 43 9.49 3.19 24.26
N ARG A 44 9.43 2.01 23.62
CA ARG A 44 10.24 1.72 22.44
C ARG A 44 9.89 2.78 21.39
N VAL A 45 10.81 3.71 21.15
CA VAL A 45 10.67 4.69 20.07
C VAL A 45 10.77 3.89 18.79
N ILE A 46 9.70 3.88 18.00
CA ILE A 46 9.70 3.17 16.72
C ILE A 46 10.71 3.87 15.81
N THR A 47 11.69 3.12 15.32
CA THR A 47 12.70 3.67 14.41
C THR A 47 12.08 3.92 13.04
N TYR A 48 12.70 4.81 12.25
CA TYR A 48 12.26 5.07 10.89
C TYR A 48 12.21 3.78 10.04
N ALA A 49 13.24 2.93 10.16
CA ALA A 49 13.28 1.63 9.47
C ALA A 49 12.13 0.71 9.86
N GLN A 50 11.75 0.67 11.15
CA GLN A 50 10.60 -0.12 11.62
C GLN A 50 9.27 0.40 11.06
N ARG A 51 9.09 1.73 11.00
CA ARG A 51 7.93 2.37 10.36
C ARG A 51 7.85 2.00 8.87
N GLN A 52 8.97 2.09 8.15
CA GLN A 52 9.02 1.74 6.73
C GLN A 52 8.68 0.27 6.48
N ALA A 53 9.28 -0.64 7.26
CA ALA A 53 8.97 -2.06 7.17
C ALA A 53 7.48 -2.34 7.43
N ALA A 54 6.85 -1.63 8.38
CA ALA A 54 5.42 -1.75 8.63
C ALA A 54 4.57 -1.26 7.45
N ASN A 55 4.91 -0.10 6.87
CA ASN A 55 4.22 0.45 5.71
C ASN A 55 4.28 -0.48 4.48
N ILE A 56 5.44 -1.09 4.24
CA ILE A 56 5.62 -2.06 3.14
C ILE A 56 4.71 -3.28 3.36
N ARG A 57 4.65 -3.82 4.58
CA ARG A 57 3.78 -4.95 4.91
C ARG A 57 2.30 -4.61 4.70
N GLU A 58 1.86 -3.45 5.16
CA GLU A 58 0.46 -3.06 4.99
C GLU A 58 0.11 -2.81 3.52
N ARG A 59 1.02 -2.24 2.74
CA ARG A 59 0.84 -2.10 1.28
C ARG A 59 0.67 -3.47 0.61
N LYS A 60 1.50 -4.45 0.96
CA LYS A 60 1.37 -5.82 0.44
C LYS A 60 0.05 -6.48 0.85
N ARG A 61 -0.37 -6.29 2.10
CA ARG A 61 -1.66 -6.77 2.59
C ARG A 61 -2.83 -6.17 1.80
N MET A 62 -2.81 -4.85 1.58
CA MET A 62 -3.83 -4.15 0.80
C MET A 62 -3.84 -4.55 -0.67
N PHE A 63 -2.66 -4.77 -1.28
CA PHE A 63 -2.56 -5.29 -2.64
C PHE A 63 -3.29 -6.64 -2.76
N ASN A 64 -2.99 -7.61 -1.88
CA ASN A 64 -3.65 -8.91 -1.89
C ASN A 64 -5.18 -8.81 -1.72
N LEU A 65 -5.65 -7.88 -0.87
CA LEU A 65 -7.08 -7.63 -0.69
C LEU A 65 -7.72 -7.08 -1.97
N ASN A 66 -7.05 -6.14 -2.64
CA ASN A 66 -7.56 -5.54 -3.88
C ASN A 66 -7.62 -6.56 -5.02
N GLU A 67 -6.61 -7.43 -5.14
CA GLU A 67 -6.60 -8.55 -6.07
C GLU A 67 -7.79 -9.49 -5.86
N ALA A 68 -8.07 -9.87 -4.61
CA ALA A 68 -9.23 -10.70 -4.28
C ALA A 68 -10.56 -10.02 -4.67
N PHE A 69 -10.67 -8.71 -4.46
CA PHE A 69 -11.83 -7.94 -4.90
C PHE A 69 -11.97 -7.90 -6.42
N ASP A 70 -10.88 -7.86 -7.17
CA ASP A 70 -10.90 -7.90 -8.64
C ASP A 70 -11.27 -9.26 -9.19
N LEU A 71 -10.83 -10.34 -8.53
CA LEU A 71 -11.31 -11.68 -8.83
C LEU A 71 -12.81 -11.80 -8.58
N LEU A 72 -13.31 -11.24 -7.47
CA LEU A 72 -14.75 -11.22 -7.19
C LEU A 72 -15.52 -10.47 -8.28
N ARG A 73 -15.08 -9.27 -8.69
CA ARG A 73 -15.72 -8.51 -9.77
C ARG A 73 -15.86 -9.30 -11.06
N LYS A 74 -14.87 -10.11 -11.42
CA LYS A 74 -14.92 -10.97 -12.63
C LYS A 74 -15.96 -12.09 -12.54
N LYS A 75 -16.39 -12.47 -11.33
CA LYS A 75 -17.39 -13.52 -11.09
C LYS A 75 -18.80 -12.97 -10.91
N VAL A 76 -18.91 -11.71 -10.52
CA VAL A 76 -20.17 -11.02 -10.37
C VAL A 76 -20.70 -10.65 -11.77
N PRO A 77 -21.96 -10.95 -12.10
CA PRO A 77 -22.52 -10.62 -13.41
C PRO A 77 -22.66 -9.10 -13.57
N THR A 78 -22.01 -8.55 -14.59
CA THR A 78 -22.08 -7.13 -14.98
C THR A 78 -22.14 -7.02 -16.50
N PHE A 79 -22.57 -5.87 -17.02
CA PHE A 79 -22.53 -5.62 -18.46
C PHE A 79 -21.09 -5.35 -18.92
N ALA A 80 -20.74 -5.76 -20.14
CA ALA A 80 -19.36 -5.75 -20.65
C ALA A 80 -18.72 -4.34 -20.73
N TYR A 81 -19.55 -3.30 -20.80
CA TYR A 81 -19.15 -1.88 -20.91
C TYR A 81 -19.35 -1.11 -19.61
N GLU A 82 -19.71 -1.78 -18.51
CA GLU A 82 -19.90 -1.11 -17.23
C GLU A 82 -18.60 -0.69 -16.58
N LYS A 83 -18.66 0.45 -15.91
CA LYS A 83 -17.58 0.95 -15.06
C LYS A 83 -17.26 -0.05 -13.96
N ARG A 84 -15.99 -0.10 -13.54
CA ARG A 84 -15.53 -0.88 -12.38
C ARG A 84 -16.37 -0.54 -11.13
N LEU A 85 -17.05 -1.55 -10.60
CA LEU A 85 -17.92 -1.43 -9.43
C LEU A 85 -17.13 -1.05 -8.16
N SER A 86 -17.75 -0.23 -7.32
CA SER A 86 -17.23 0.07 -5.98
C SER A 86 -17.21 -1.19 -5.09
N ARG A 87 -16.51 -1.14 -3.96
CA ARG A 87 -16.44 -2.28 -3.02
C ARG A 87 -17.82 -2.67 -2.50
N ILE A 88 -18.65 -1.69 -2.15
CA ILE A 88 -19.99 -1.95 -1.61
C ILE A 88 -20.93 -2.53 -2.67
N GLU A 89 -20.89 -2.01 -3.89
CA GLU A 89 -21.70 -2.54 -5.00
C GLU A 89 -21.31 -3.97 -5.35
N THR A 90 -20.00 -4.24 -5.41
CA THR A 90 -19.48 -5.59 -5.69
C THR A 90 -19.99 -6.60 -4.66
N LEU A 91 -19.95 -6.24 -3.37
CA LEU A 91 -20.43 -7.12 -2.29
C LEU A 91 -21.95 -7.32 -2.35
N ARG A 92 -22.72 -6.24 -2.54
CA ARG A 92 -24.18 -6.32 -2.65
C ARG A 92 -24.61 -7.22 -3.81
N LEU A 93 -24.00 -7.03 -4.98
CA LEU A 93 -24.35 -7.79 -6.17
C LEU A 93 -23.91 -9.25 -6.06
N ALA A 94 -22.76 -9.54 -5.45
CA ALA A 94 -22.33 -10.91 -5.15
C ALA A 94 -23.33 -11.66 -4.25
N ILE A 95 -23.82 -11.01 -3.19
CA ILE A 95 -24.82 -11.60 -2.28
C ILE A 95 -26.11 -11.93 -3.04
N VAL A 96 -26.64 -10.96 -3.80
CA VAL A 96 -27.85 -11.17 -4.60
C VAL A 96 -27.65 -12.27 -5.64
N TYR A 97 -26.49 -12.33 -6.28
CA TYR A 97 -26.19 -13.33 -7.30
C TYR A 97 -26.15 -14.75 -6.72
N ILE A 98 -25.53 -14.94 -5.55
CA ILE A 98 -25.52 -16.24 -4.86
C ILE A 98 -26.95 -16.68 -4.51
N SER A 99 -27.77 -15.78 -3.94
CA SER A 99 -29.17 -16.08 -3.63
C SER A 99 -29.95 -16.46 -4.89
N PHE A 100 -29.82 -15.67 -5.96
CA PHE A 100 -30.51 -15.91 -7.23
C PHE A 100 -30.13 -17.27 -7.85
N MET A 101 -28.84 -17.60 -7.90
CA MET A 101 -28.37 -18.91 -8.40
C MET A 101 -28.90 -20.05 -7.52
N THR A 102 -28.95 -19.86 -6.21
CA THR A 102 -29.47 -20.85 -5.25
C THR A 102 -30.96 -21.10 -5.48
N GLU A 103 -31.76 -20.05 -5.66
CA GLU A 103 -33.19 -20.17 -5.98
C GLU A 103 -33.43 -20.85 -7.32
N LEU A 104 -32.67 -20.48 -8.36
CA LEU A 104 -32.76 -21.06 -9.69
C LEU A 104 -32.52 -22.57 -9.65
N LEU A 105 -31.47 -23.01 -8.94
CA LEU A 105 -31.11 -24.43 -8.81
C LEU A 105 -32.11 -25.22 -7.95
N ASN A 106 -32.73 -24.59 -6.96
CA ASN A 106 -33.72 -25.23 -6.09
C ASN A 106 -35.15 -25.16 -6.65
N SER A 107 -35.39 -24.38 -7.70
CA SER A 107 -36.68 -24.39 -8.39
C SER A 107 -36.82 -25.73 -9.15
N PRO A 108 -37.80 -26.58 -8.80
CA PRO A 108 -38.01 -27.82 -9.52
C PRO A 108 -38.40 -27.45 -10.95
N GLY A 109 -37.51 -27.75 -11.90
CA GLY A 109 -37.70 -27.40 -13.30
C GLY A 109 -39.11 -27.76 -13.75
N LYS A 110 -39.84 -26.78 -14.27
CA LYS A 110 -40.98 -27.05 -15.14
C LYS A 110 -40.44 -27.88 -16.29
N LYS A 111 -40.59 -29.20 -16.18
CA LYS A 111 -40.47 -30.13 -17.29
C LYS A 111 -41.57 -29.73 -18.27
N ASN A 112 -41.18 -29.08 -19.36
CA ASN A 112 -42.04 -28.97 -20.54
C ASN A 112 -42.02 -30.30 -21.28
#